data_AF-A0A9D5S017-F1
#
_entry.id   AF-A0A9D5S017-F1
#
_cell.length_a   1.000
_cell.length_b   1.000
_cell.length_c   1.000
_cell.angle_alpha   90.00
_cell.angle_beta   90.00
_cell.angle_gamma   90.00
#
_symmetry.space_group_name_H-M   'P 1'
#
loop_
_entity.id
_entity.type
_entity.pdbx_description
1 polymer ?
#
loop_
_entity_poly.entity_id
_entity_poly.type
_entity_poly.pdbx_seq_one_letter_code
_entity_poly.pdbx_strand_id
1 'polypeptide(L)'
;MIREEYKVSLTNDYVFKHCMEEAEILKPVLEKLWEKEIREIVDVKKQYHIKLAKDHKSISCDIYARDDRGNIYIVEMQKNPHPGLLERAEF
;
A
#
# COMPACT_ATOMS: atom_id res chain seq x y z
N MET A 1 -20.23 -24.05 11.21
CA MET A 1 -20.02 -23.51 9.85
C MET A 1 -20.12 -22.00 9.94
N ILE A 2 -19.02 -21.28 9.75
CA ILE A 2 -19.05 -19.81 9.66
C ILE A 2 -19.56 -19.50 8.25
N ARG A 3 -20.66 -18.75 8.14
CA ARG A 3 -21.24 -18.34 6.86
C ARG A 3 -20.23 -17.45 6.12
N GLU A 4 -20.01 -17.66 4.82
CA GLU A 4 -19.01 -16.90 4.01
C GLU A 4 -19.19 -15.38 4.08
N GLU A 5 -20.40 -14.93 4.40
CA GLU A 5 -20.80 -13.53 4.61
C GLU A 5 -20.06 -12.80 5.76
N TYR A 6 -19.28 -13.50 6.59
CA TYR A 6 -18.45 -12.90 7.66
C TYR A 6 -16.94 -13.03 7.46
N LYS A 7 -16.47 -13.41 6.25
CA LYS A 7 -15.04 -13.58 5.98
C LYS A 7 -14.34 -12.21 5.88
N VAL A 8 -13.80 -11.75 7.00
CA VAL A 8 -12.89 -10.60 7.05
C VAL A 8 -11.60 -10.98 6.34
N SER A 9 -11.26 -10.25 5.28
CA SER A 9 -10.09 -10.51 4.45
C SER A 9 -9.47 -9.19 3.99
N LEU A 10 -8.17 -9.20 3.69
CA LEU A 10 -7.50 -8.03 3.11
C LEU A 10 -8.04 -7.67 1.73
N THR A 11 -8.71 -8.57 1.01
CA THR A 11 -9.39 -8.23 -0.25
C THR A 11 -10.60 -7.30 -0.06
N ASN A 12 -11.07 -7.14 1.19
CA ASN A 12 -12.06 -6.12 1.52
C ASN A 12 -11.38 -4.74 1.62
N ASP A 13 -11.90 -3.77 0.87
CA ASP A 13 -11.35 -2.41 0.75
C ASP A 13 -11.22 -1.69 2.10
N TYR A 14 -12.24 -1.85 2.96
CA TYR A 14 -12.28 -1.22 4.27
C TYR A 14 -11.21 -1.82 5.19
N VAL A 15 -11.15 -3.15 5.24
CA VAL A 15 -10.18 -3.87 6.07
C VAL A 15 -8.76 -3.54 5.63
N PHE A 16 -8.48 -3.56 4.33
CA PHE A 16 -7.17 -3.20 3.80
C PHE A 16 -6.76 -1.78 4.19
N LYS A 17 -7.61 -0.79 3.87
CA LYS A 17 -7.30 0.61 4.13
C LYS A 17 -7.10 0.91 5.60
N HIS A 18 -7.86 0.25 6.47
CA HIS A 18 -7.73 0.44 7.90
C HIS A 18 -6.48 -0.25 8.46
N CYS A 19 -6.20 -1.49 8.04
CA CYS A 19 -5.02 -2.21 8.51
C CYS A 19 -3.71 -1.58 8.01
N MET A 20 -3.65 -1.15 6.75
CA MET A 20 -2.42 -0.64 6.14
C MET A 20 -2.09 0.81 6.51
N GLU A 21 -3.00 1.51 7.19
CA GLU A 21 -2.74 2.83 7.77
C GLU A 21 -1.89 2.74 9.06
N GLU A 22 -1.91 1.58 9.72
CA GLU A 22 -1.14 1.32 10.94
C GLU A 22 0.28 0.82 10.60
N ALA A 23 1.30 1.61 10.96
CA ALA A 23 2.70 1.29 10.65
C ALA A 23 3.16 -0.07 11.20
N GLU A 24 2.66 -0.46 12.38
CA GLU A 24 2.95 -1.76 13.01
C GLU A 24 2.44 -2.96 12.21
N ILE A 25 1.35 -2.78 11.46
CA ILE A 25 0.79 -3.81 10.58
C ILE A 25 1.43 -3.72 9.20
N LEU A 26 1.65 -2.51 8.70
CA LEU A 26 2.19 -2.28 7.36
C LEU A 26 3.63 -2.77 7.21
N LYS A 27 4.49 -2.53 8.21
CA LYS A 27 5.90 -2.93 8.19
C LYS A 27 6.11 -4.42 7.89
N PRO A 28 5.57 -5.37 8.68
CA PRO A 28 5.79 -6.80 8.43
C PRO A 28 5.19 -7.26 7.09
N VAL A 29 4.15 -6.59 6.58
CA VAL A 29 3.60 -6.86 5.24
C VAL A 29 4.60 -6.43 4.16
N LEU A 30 5.14 -5.21 4.24
CA LEU A 30 6.12 -4.70 3.30
C LEU A 30 7.41 -5.54 3.32
N GLU A 31 7.93 -5.88 4.50
CA GLU A 31 9.13 -6.71 4.64
C GLU A 31 8.94 -8.09 4.01
N LYS A 32 7.74 -8.68 4.15
CA LYS A 32 7.42 -9.98 3.58
C LYS A 32 7.23 -9.96 2.06
N LEU A 33 6.71 -8.86 1.51
CA LEU A 33 6.55 -8.68 0.06
C LEU A 33 7.84 -8.27 -0.63
N TRP A 34 8.68 -7.49 0.04
CA TRP A 34 9.89 -6.89 -0.51
C TRP A 34 11.17 -7.67 -0.18
N GLU A 35 11.09 -8.69 0.68
CA GLU A 35 12.20 -9.56 1.12
C GLU A 35 13.39 -8.77 1.69
N LYS A 36 13.13 -7.62 2.32
CA LYS A 36 14.14 -6.78 2.98
C LYS A 36 13.60 -6.26 4.30
N GLU A 37 14.50 -6.11 5.27
CA GLU A 37 14.19 -5.50 6.56
C GLU A 37 14.00 -3.98 6.41
N ILE A 38 12.96 -3.46 7.05
CA ILE A 38 12.66 -2.03 7.17
C ILE A 38 12.89 -1.66 8.63
N ARG A 39 13.81 -0.75 8.93
CA ARG A 39 14.09 -0.39 10.33
C ARG A 39 12.85 0.23 10.97
N GLU A 40 12.33 1.31 10.39
CA GLU A 40 11.19 2.03 10.93
C GLU A 40 10.38 2.71 9.81
N ILE A 41 9.05 2.61 9.87
CA ILE A 41 8.16 3.41 9.04
C ILE A 41 7.85 4.70 9.81
N VAL A 42 8.25 5.83 9.25
CA VAL A 42 8.20 7.15 9.92
C VAL A 42 7.06 8.04 9.44
N ASP A 43 6.41 7.68 8.34
CA ASP A 43 5.26 8.42 7.78
C ASP A 43 4.33 7.41 7.09
N VAL A 44 3.05 7.43 7.44
CA VAL A 44 1.99 6.67 6.76
C VAL A 44 0.83 7.62 6.50
N LYS A 45 0.36 7.66 5.26
CA LYS A 45 -0.75 8.51 4.83
C LYS A 45 -1.73 7.71 4.01
N LYS A 46 -2.99 7.78 4.40
CA LYS A 46 -4.11 7.25 3.63
C LYS A 46 -4.56 8.25 2.57
N GLN A 47 -4.90 7.75 1.38
CA GLN A 47 -5.41 8.54 0.26
C GLN A 47 -4.51 9.74 -0.08
N TYR A 48 -3.28 9.44 -0.50
CA TYR A 48 -2.29 10.47 -0.79
C TYR A 48 -2.27 10.82 -2.28
N HIS A 49 -2.31 12.12 -2.58
CA HIS A 49 -2.17 12.63 -3.95
C HIS A 49 -0.73 13.03 -4.21
N ILE A 50 -0.03 12.22 -5.00
CA ILE A 50 1.31 12.53 -5.49
C ILE A 50 1.14 13.49 -6.68
N LYS A 51 1.56 14.75 -6.48
CA LYS A 51 1.64 15.73 -7.57
C LYS A 51 2.92 15.49 -8.36
N LEU A 52 2.78 14.95 -9.57
CA LEU A 52 3.86 14.93 -10.55
C LEU A 52 4.10 16.36 -11.05
N ALA A 53 5.35 16.71 -11.34
CA ALA A 53 5.72 18.07 -11.76
C ALA A 53 5.01 18.51 -13.06
N LYS A 54 4.98 19.84 -13.28
CA LYS A 54 4.38 20.60 -14.41
C LYS A 54 3.72 19.73 -15.50
N ASP A 55 2.38 19.79 -15.52
CA ASP A 55 1.48 19.28 -16.57
C ASP A 55 1.21 17.77 -16.59
N HIS A 56 1.67 17.02 -15.59
CA HIS A 56 1.37 15.60 -15.45
C HIS A 56 0.18 15.32 -14.51
N LYS A 57 -0.61 14.29 -14.82
CA LYS A 57 -1.76 13.85 -14.01
C LYS A 57 -1.28 13.47 -12.60
N SER A 58 -2.01 13.90 -11.56
CA SER A 58 -1.73 13.46 -10.20
C SER A 58 -2.06 11.97 -10.04
N ILE A 59 -1.19 11.24 -9.33
CA ILE A 59 -1.45 9.85 -8.96
C ILE A 59 -2.10 9.88 -7.57
N SER A 60 -3.29 9.29 -7.45
CA SER A 60 -3.93 9.05 -6.17
C SER A 60 -3.55 7.64 -5.74
N CYS A 61 -2.96 7.51 -4.56
CA CYS A 61 -2.68 6.20 -3.96
C CYS A 61 -3.50 5.93 -2.70
N ASP A 62 -3.85 4.68 -2.47
CA ASP A 62 -4.60 4.22 -1.29
C ASP A 62 -3.77 4.42 -0.01
N ILE A 63 -2.49 4.02 -0.03
CA ILE A 63 -1.54 4.21 1.08
C ILE A 63 -0.18 4.68 0.53
N TYR A 64 0.34 5.72 1.17
CA TYR A 64 1.72 6.18 1.04
C TYR A 64 2.45 5.90 2.35
N ALA A 65 3.63 5.29 2.28
CA ALA A 65 4.49 5.14 3.44
C ALA A 65 5.94 5.52 3.13
N ARG A 66 6.66 6.00 4.14
CA ARG A 66 8.08 6.31 4.04
C ARG A 66 8.83 5.74 5.24
N ASP A 67 9.98 5.13 4.98
CA ASP A 67 10.88 4.68 6.05
C ASP A 67 11.88 5.74 6.48
N ASP A 68 12.59 5.44 7.56
CA ASP A 68 13.64 6.26 8.15
C ASP A 68 14.83 6.55 7.23
N ARG A 69 14.99 5.78 6.14
CA ARG A 69 16.03 5.97 5.11
C ARG A 69 15.53 6.77 3.92
N GLY A 70 14.25 7.15 3.91
CA GLY A 70 13.63 7.91 2.85
C GLY A 70 13.10 7.06 1.70
N ASN A 71 13.07 5.72 1.80
CA ASN A 71 12.41 4.89 0.81
C ASN A 71 10.90 5.14 0.87
N ILE A 72 10.27 5.24 -0.29
CA ILE A 72 8.83 5.48 -0.43
C ILE A 72 8.15 4.20 -0.91
N TYR A 73 7.07 3.84 -0.24
CA TYR A 73 6.23 2.69 -0.56
C TYR A 73 4.84 3.19 -0.95
N ILE A 74 4.42 2.85 -2.16
CA ILE A 74 3.06 3.10 -2.64
C ILE A 74 2.34 1.75 -2.58
N VAL A 75 1.28 1.65 -1.78
CA VAL A 75 0.62 0.38 -1.50
C VAL A 75 -0.82 0.45 -1.98
N GLU A 76 -1.14 -0.39 -2.99
CA GLU A 76 -2.43 -0.46 -3.66
C GLU A 76 -3.02 -1.87 -3.56
N MET A 77 -4.34 -1.95 -3.37
CA MET A 77 -5.06 -3.22 -3.45
C MET A 77 -5.41 -3.54 -4.91
N GLN A 78 -4.79 -4.58 -5.48
CA GLN A 78 -5.19 -5.06 -6.79
C GLN A 78 -6.34 -6.08 -6.70
N LYS A 79 -7.53 -5.70 -7.18
CA LYS A 79 -8.73 -6.57 -7.18
C LYS A 79 -8.85 -7.48 -8.42
N ASN A 80 -8.02 -7.27 -9.45
CA ASN A 80 -8.11 -7.99 -10.72
C ASN A 80 -6.98 -9.03 -10.89
N PRO A 81 -7.30 -10.26 -11.35
CA PRO A 81 -6.35 -11.36 -11.53
C PRO A 81 -5.42 -11.22 -12.75
N HIS A 82 -5.37 -10.03 -13.39
CA HIS A 82 -4.38 -9.69 -14.41
C HIS A 82 -3.28 -8.79 -13.80
N PRO A 83 -2.25 -9.36 -13.13
CA PRO A 83 -1.20 -8.65 -12.40
C PRO A 83 -0.23 -7.80 -13.24
N GLY A 84 -0.41 -7.73 -14.57
CA GLY A 84 0.60 -7.20 -15.49
C GLY A 84 0.46 -5.74 -15.95
N LEU A 85 -0.48 -4.94 -15.41
CA LEU A 85 -0.73 -3.58 -15.92
C LEU A 85 -0.22 -2.44 -15.03
N LEU A 86 0.29 -2.74 -13.83
CA LEU A 86 1.20 -1.81 -13.14
C LEU A 86 2.61 -2.28 -13.47
N GLU A 87 3.09 -1.93 -14.68
CA GLU A 87 4.52 -1.94 -14.95
C GLU A 87 5.19 -1.19 -13.80
N ARG A 88 6.21 -1.83 -13.23
CA ARG A 88 7.03 -1.26 -12.16
C ARG A 88 7.47 0.13 -12.61
N ALA A 89 6.87 1.17 -12.04
CA ALA A 89 7.28 2.54 -12.31
C ALA A 89 8.63 2.72 -11.58
N GLU A 90 9.71 2.39 -12.27
CA GLU A 90 11.05 2.82 -11.86
C GLU A 90 11.10 4.33 -12.10
N PHE A 91 10.98 5.11 -11.03
CA PHE A 91 11.28 6.54 -11.02
C PHE A 91 12.74 6.75 -10.61
#